data_AF-A0A137QKR0-F1
#
_entry.id   AF-A0A137QKR0-F1
#
_cell.length_a   1.000
_cell.length_b   1.000
_cell.length_c   1.000
_cell.angle_alpha   90.00
_cell.angle_beta   90.00
_cell.angle_gamma   90.00
#
_symmetry.space_group_name_H-M   'P 1'
#
loop_
_entity.id
_entity.type
_entity.pdbx_description
1 polymer ?
#
loop_
_entity_poly.entity_id
_entity_poly.type
_entity_poly.pdbx_seq_one_letter_code
_entity_poly.pdbx_strand_id
1 'polypeptide(L)'
;MLYKATGGDVKKWFWNLHYVIWADRITVRKDIGCSPYFLVTGAHPTIPLDVIEAIWLVKYPDRFTSTTELVGLQAQGLAKHAAHVEEMCTYISTEKIQWTIHLEEEIKHKIMSNEVKPRDLVLVKNLSIKKCADKKIKPRYLGPMIVIQQH
;
A
#
# COMPACT_ATOMS: atom_id res chain seq x y z
N MET A 1 25.73 -15.09 4.92
CA MET A 1 24.47 -14.37 4.60
C MET A 1 23.65 -14.11 5.85
N LEU A 2 23.17 -15.15 6.55
CA LEU A 2 22.39 -15.01 7.80
C LEU A 2 23.06 -14.11 8.85
N TYR A 3 24.30 -14.40 9.24
CA TYR A 3 25.06 -13.61 10.23
C TYR A 3 25.14 -12.10 9.91
N LYS A 4 25.22 -11.75 8.62
CA LYS A 4 25.29 -10.36 8.16
C LYS A 4 23.92 -9.68 8.22
N ALA A 5 22.85 -10.38 7.84
CA ALA A 5 21.48 -9.89 7.95
C ALA A 5 21.08 -9.61 9.40
N THR A 6 21.57 -10.40 10.36
CA THR A 6 21.34 -10.18 11.79
C THR A 6 22.21 -9.10 12.42
N GLY A 7 23.08 -8.42 11.67
CA GLY A 7 23.98 -7.40 12.22
C GLY A 7 24.96 -7.95 13.26
N GLY A 8 25.28 -9.26 13.21
CA GLY A 8 26.17 -9.93 14.15
C GLY A 8 25.49 -10.68 15.30
N ASP A 9 24.18 -10.51 15.51
CA ASP A 9 23.45 -11.22 16.58
C ASP A 9 22.86 -12.55 16.08
N VAL A 10 23.56 -13.65 16.32
CA VAL A 10 23.16 -14.99 15.84
C VAL A 10 21.80 -15.41 16.41
N LYS A 11 21.39 -14.93 17.59
CA LYS A 11 20.14 -15.38 18.24
C LYS A 11 18.88 -15.02 17.46
N LYS A 12 18.95 -13.99 16.60
CA LYS A 12 17.84 -13.50 15.78
C LYS A 12 17.78 -14.11 14.38
N TRP A 13 18.52 -15.19 14.12
CA TRP A 13 18.61 -15.83 12.80
C TRP A 13 17.24 -16.25 12.28
N PHE A 14 16.39 -16.79 13.16
CA PHE A 14 15.06 -17.30 12.82
C PHE A 14 14.18 -16.22 12.20
N TRP A 15 14.18 -15.02 12.78
CA TRP A 15 13.41 -13.86 12.29
C TRP A 15 13.95 -13.25 11.00
N ASN A 16 15.19 -13.56 10.61
CA ASN A 16 15.81 -13.00 9.40
C ASN A 16 15.91 -14.02 8.27
N LEU A 17 15.55 -15.28 8.52
CA LEU A 17 15.70 -16.37 7.57
C LEU A 17 14.92 -16.13 6.28
N HIS A 18 13.63 -15.76 6.39
CA HIS A 18 12.79 -15.52 5.23
C HIS A 18 13.26 -14.33 4.40
N TYR A 19 13.73 -13.25 5.03
CA TYR A 19 14.32 -12.11 4.33
C TYR A 19 15.58 -12.49 3.56
N VAL A 20 16.45 -13.32 4.14
CA VAL A 20 17.67 -13.79 3.49
C VAL A 20 17.36 -14.72 2.30
N ILE A 21 16.41 -15.65 2.46
CA ILE A 21 15.98 -16.52 1.36
C ILE A 21 15.39 -15.70 0.22
N TRP A 22 14.57 -14.70 0.54
CA TRP A 22 14.00 -13.82 -0.47
C TRP A 22 15.08 -12.99 -1.17
N ALA A 23 15.99 -12.39 -0.42
CA ALA A 23 17.12 -11.62 -0.96
C ALA A 23 18.00 -12.47 -1.89
N ASP A 24 18.30 -13.73 -1.56
CA ASP A 24 19.07 -14.63 -2.43
C ASP A 24 18.35 -14.95 -3.75
N ARG A 25 17.01 -15.07 -3.72
CA ARG A 25 16.21 -15.36 -4.92
C ARG A 25 16.10 -14.18 -5.87
N ILE A 26 16.05 -12.96 -5.34
CA ILE A 26 15.91 -11.73 -6.14
C ILE A 26 17.25 -11.13 -6.56
N THR A 27 18.36 -11.49 -5.90
CA THR A 27 19.70 -11.03 -6.25
C THR A 27 20.17 -11.66 -7.56
N VAL A 28 20.69 -10.82 -8.46
CA VAL A 28 21.31 -11.25 -9.72
C VAL A 28 22.62 -11.99 -9.43
N ARG A 29 22.77 -13.19 -10.01
CA ARG A 29 24.01 -13.97 -9.92
C ARG A 29 24.95 -13.60 -11.06
N LYS A 30 26.23 -13.38 -10.76
CA LYS A 30 27.25 -13.01 -11.76
C LYS A 30 27.38 -14.07 -12.87
N ASP A 31 27.26 -15.34 -12.52
CA ASP A 31 27.49 -16.44 -13.48
C ASP A 31 26.37 -16.56 -14.54
N ILE A 32 25.15 -16.18 -14.18
CA ILE A 32 23.95 -16.33 -15.04
C ILE A 32 23.50 -14.97 -15.61
N GLY A 33 23.89 -13.86 -14.99
CA GLY A 33 23.48 -12.51 -15.38
C GLY A 33 22.03 -12.16 -15.03
N CYS A 34 21.28 -13.07 -14.40
CA CYS A 34 19.91 -12.82 -13.92
C CYS A 34 19.68 -13.42 -12.52
N SER A 35 18.55 -13.07 -11.91
CA SER A 35 18.16 -13.59 -10.60
C SER A 35 17.48 -14.95 -10.71
N PRO A 36 17.63 -15.84 -9.71
CA PRO A 36 16.88 -17.11 -9.67
C PRO A 36 15.37 -16.94 -9.82
N TYR A 37 14.79 -15.87 -9.26
CA TYR A 37 13.37 -15.55 -9.43
C TYR A 37 13.02 -15.32 -10.90
N PHE A 38 13.85 -14.56 -11.63
CA PHE A 38 13.61 -14.30 -13.05
C PHE A 38 13.68 -15.57 -13.89
N LEU A 39 14.62 -16.48 -13.60
CA LEU A 39 14.74 -17.75 -14.31
C LEU A 39 13.49 -18.62 -14.20
N VAL A 40 12.85 -18.63 -13.03
CA VAL A 40 11.67 -19.46 -12.77
C VAL A 40 10.39 -18.80 -13.29
N THR A 41 10.28 -17.48 -13.13
CA THR A 41 9.00 -16.76 -13.33
C THR A 41 8.95 -15.98 -14.65
N GLY A 42 10.10 -15.76 -15.31
CA GLY A 42 10.21 -14.92 -16.51
C GLY A 42 9.98 -13.43 -16.27
N ALA A 43 9.77 -13.00 -15.03
CA ALA A 43 9.46 -11.63 -14.65
C ALA A 43 10.40 -11.15 -13.53
N HIS A 44 10.77 -9.87 -13.54
CA HIS A 44 11.57 -9.28 -12.47
C HIS A 44 10.70 -9.14 -11.22
N PRO A 45 11.20 -9.49 -10.02
CA PRO A 45 10.44 -9.29 -8.80
C PRO A 45 10.29 -7.80 -8.55
N THR A 46 9.09 -7.35 -8.17
CA THR A 46 8.90 -5.98 -7.67
C THR A 46 9.35 -5.95 -6.23
N ILE A 47 10.54 -5.39 -5.98
CA ILE A 47 11.12 -5.31 -4.65
C ILE A 47 10.70 -3.96 -4.06
N PRO A 48 10.41 -3.87 -2.75
CA PRO A 48 10.19 -2.58 -2.13
C PRO A 48 11.32 -1.58 -2.37
N LEU A 49 12.57 -2.06 -2.44
CA LEU A 49 13.77 -1.28 -2.77
C LEU A 49 13.75 -0.66 -4.18
N ASP A 50 12.91 -1.15 -5.10
CA ASP A 50 12.76 -0.58 -6.44
C ASP A 50 11.92 0.72 -6.45
N VAL A 51 11.28 1.05 -5.32
CA VAL A 51 10.63 2.35 -5.10
C VAL A 51 11.67 3.33 -4.55
N ILE A 52 11.71 4.54 -5.11
CA ILE A 52 12.71 5.60 -4.84
C ILE A 52 12.98 5.82 -3.33
N GLU A 53 11.95 5.69 -2.49
CA GLU A 53 12.02 5.93 -1.04
C GLU A 53 12.76 4.81 -0.28
N ALA A 54 12.76 3.58 -0.79
CA ALA A 54 13.31 2.44 -0.08
C ALA A 54 14.83 2.26 -0.26
N ILE A 55 15.44 2.95 -1.23
CA ILE A 55 16.90 2.96 -1.44
C ILE A 55 17.63 3.57 -0.22
N TRP A 56 16.99 4.49 0.51
CA TRP A 56 17.57 5.16 1.68
C TRP A 56 17.62 4.29 2.95
N LEU A 57 16.86 3.20 2.99
CA LEU A 57 16.74 2.33 4.19
C LEU A 57 18.03 1.57 4.50
N VAL A 58 18.89 1.39 3.49
CA VAL A 58 20.16 0.66 3.59
C VAL A 58 21.27 1.48 2.96
N LYS A 59 22.29 1.81 3.76
CA LYS A 59 23.51 2.42 3.25
C LYS A 59 24.38 1.34 2.62
N TYR A 60 24.48 1.35 1.30
CA TYR A 60 25.45 0.53 0.60
C TYR A 60 26.86 1.13 0.76
N PRO A 61 27.87 0.32 1.06
CA PRO A 61 29.24 0.80 1.17
C PRO A 61 29.81 1.11 -0.22
N ASP A 62 30.61 2.17 -0.33
CA ASP A 62 31.23 2.63 -1.58
C ASP A 62 32.42 1.76 -2.04
N ARG A 63 32.41 0.48 -1.66
CA ARG A 63 33.47 -0.50 -1.96
C ARG A 63 32.87 -1.73 -2.61
N PHE A 64 33.71 -2.50 -3.30
CA PHE A 64 33.30 -3.80 -3.82
C PHE A 64 32.76 -4.69 -2.69
N THR A 65 31.48 -5.04 -2.80
CA THR A 65 30.76 -5.88 -1.84
C THR A 65 30.77 -7.31 -2.32
N SER A 66 31.01 -8.25 -1.40
CA SER A 66 30.83 -9.67 -1.72
C SER A 66 29.34 -9.98 -1.92
N THR A 67 29.02 -11.02 -2.70
CA THR A 67 27.63 -11.46 -2.90
C THR A 67 26.92 -11.74 -1.57
N THR A 68 27.63 -12.31 -0.60
CA THR A 68 27.05 -12.61 0.72
C THR A 68 26.74 -11.37 1.55
N GLU A 69 27.49 -10.29 1.36
CA GLU A 69 27.24 -9.00 2.01
C GLU A 69 26.10 -8.26 1.34
N LEU A 70 26.04 -8.30 0.01
CA LEU A 70 24.94 -7.71 -0.75
C LEU A 70 23.59 -8.35 -0.37
N VAL A 71 23.52 -9.68 -0.32
CA VAL A 71 22.32 -10.41 0.15
C VAL A 71 21.98 -10.06 1.59
N GLY A 72 22.98 -9.90 2.46
CA GLY A 72 22.78 -9.48 3.86
C GLY A 72 22.19 -8.07 3.98
N LEU A 73 22.70 -7.12 3.19
CA LEU A 73 22.21 -5.73 3.14
C LEU A 73 20.79 -5.65 2.59
N GLN A 74 20.48 -6.40 1.53
CA GLN A 74 19.11 -6.48 1.00
C GLN A 74 18.14 -7.07 2.01
N ALA A 75 18.53 -8.17 2.68
CA ALA A 75 17.71 -8.76 3.74
C ALA A 75 17.44 -7.77 4.89
N GLN A 76 18.44 -6.98 5.27
CA GLN A 76 18.29 -5.93 6.28
C GLN A 76 17.32 -4.82 5.81
N GLY A 77 17.38 -4.42 4.54
CA GLY A 77 16.45 -3.45 3.96
C GLY A 77 15.02 -3.94 3.95
N LEU A 78 14.83 -5.20 3.55
CA LEU A 78 13.51 -5.86 3.56
C LEU A 78 12.93 -5.96 4.98
N ALA A 79 13.77 -6.24 5.98
CA ALA A 79 13.34 -6.29 7.37
C ALA A 79 12.90 -4.91 7.88
N LYS A 80 13.67 -3.85 7.58
CA LYS A 80 13.32 -2.48 7.96
C LYS A 80 12.07 -1.97 7.26
N HIS A 81 11.89 -2.30 5.99
CA HIS A 81 10.75 -1.85 5.19
C HIS A 81 9.40 -2.20 5.84
N ALA A 82 9.27 -3.39 6.44
CA ALA A 82 8.01 -3.80 7.08
C ALA A 82 7.60 -2.84 8.22
N ALA A 83 8.54 -2.48 9.10
CA ALA A 83 8.28 -1.56 10.20
C ALA A 83 8.00 -0.13 9.71
N HIS A 84 8.78 0.36 8.74
CA HIS A 84 8.59 1.70 8.20
C HIS A 84 7.29 1.86 7.38
N VAL A 85 6.84 0.80 6.70
CA VAL A 85 5.52 0.81 6.05
C VAL A 85 4.42 0.90 7.08
N GLU A 86 4.53 0.18 8.19
CA GLU A 86 3.55 0.27 9.27
C GLU A 86 3.50 1.69 9.84
N GLU A 87 4.65 2.29 10.13
CA GLU A 87 4.75 3.70 10.56
C GLU A 87 4.10 4.65 9.54
N MET A 88 4.43 4.54 8.25
CA MET A 88 3.87 5.37 7.19
C MET A 88 2.36 5.16 7.04
N CYS A 89 1.88 3.93 7.14
CA CYS A 89 0.45 3.61 7.11
C CYS A 89 -0.29 4.26 8.28
N THR A 90 0.29 4.25 9.49
CA THR A 90 -0.32 4.93 10.65
C THR A 90 -0.36 6.44 10.42
N TYR A 91 0.74 7.05 9.96
CA TYR A 91 0.81 8.47 9.63
C TYR A 91 -0.24 8.88 8.59
N ILE A 92 -0.29 8.21 7.43
CA ILE A 92 -1.28 8.49 6.38
C ILE A 92 -2.71 8.31 6.92
N SER A 93 -2.94 7.32 7.77
CA SER A 93 -4.26 7.10 8.37
C SER A 93 -4.65 8.27 9.28
N THR A 94 -3.72 8.79 10.09
CA THR A 94 -3.96 9.97 10.91
C THR A 94 -4.23 11.21 10.05
N GLU A 95 -3.45 11.45 8.99
CA GLU A 95 -3.69 12.57 8.07
C GLU A 95 -5.04 12.47 7.38
N LYS A 96 -5.45 11.28 6.93
CA LYS A 96 -6.77 11.06 6.33
C LYS A 96 -7.90 11.36 7.31
N ILE A 97 -7.73 10.98 8.58
CA ILE A 97 -8.72 11.29 9.63
C ILE A 97 -8.80 12.80 9.84
N GLN A 98 -7.66 13.48 9.99
CA GLN A 98 -7.60 14.94 10.15
C GLN A 98 -8.22 15.67 8.95
N TRP A 99 -7.91 15.21 7.74
CA TRP A 99 -8.48 15.75 6.50
C TRP A 99 -9.99 15.55 6.43
N THR A 100 -10.49 14.38 6.88
CA THR A 100 -11.93 14.11 6.92
C THR A 100 -12.63 15.03 7.91
N ILE A 101 -12.08 15.22 9.11
CA ILE A 101 -12.60 16.16 10.11
C ILE A 101 -12.63 17.58 9.55
N HIS A 102 -11.52 18.03 8.94
CA HIS A 102 -11.43 19.36 8.34
C HIS A 102 -12.46 19.55 7.22
N LEU A 103 -12.63 18.56 6.34
CA LEU A 103 -13.66 18.59 5.30
C LEU A 103 -15.07 18.59 5.88
N GLU A 104 -15.35 17.85 6.95
CA GLU A 104 -16.65 17.88 7.63
C GLU A 104 -16.96 19.27 8.17
N GLU A 105 -15.98 19.96 8.75
CA GLU A 105 -16.11 21.35 9.21
C GLU A 105 -16.38 22.32 8.05
N GLU A 106 -15.60 22.25 6.97
CA GLU A 106 -15.77 23.11 5.80
C GLU A 106 -17.14 22.89 5.12
N ILE A 107 -17.57 21.64 5.02
CA ILE A 107 -18.79 21.25 4.31
C ILE A 107 -20.01 21.27 5.27
N LYS A 108 -19.84 21.56 6.56
CA LYS A 108 -20.92 21.63 7.56
C LYS A 108 -22.11 22.48 7.13
N HIS A 109 -21.85 23.59 6.42
CA HIS A 109 -22.89 24.48 5.89
C HIS A 109 -23.63 23.93 4.67
N LYS A 110 -23.05 22.93 3.99
CA LYS A 110 -23.59 22.30 2.77
C LYS A 110 -24.23 20.94 3.06
N ILE A 111 -23.88 20.28 4.16
CA ILE A 111 -24.57 19.09 4.66
C ILE A 111 -25.91 19.55 5.23
N MET A 112 -26.92 19.65 4.35
CA MET A 112 -28.29 19.79 4.81
C MET A 112 -28.72 18.47 5.45
N SER A 113 -28.85 18.45 6.78
CA SER A 113 -29.52 17.38 7.52
C SER A 113 -31.01 17.43 7.18
N ASN A 114 -31.37 16.91 6.03
CA ASN A 114 -32.76 16.64 5.71
C ASN A 114 -33.11 15.32 6.39
N GLU A 115 -33.56 15.39 7.64
CA GLU A 115 -34.12 14.24 8.34
C GLU A 115 -35.41 13.81 7.63
N VAL A 116 -35.32 12.73 6.83
CA VAL A 116 -36.42 12.24 6.01
C VAL A 116 -37.33 11.32 6.82
N LYS A 117 -38.54 11.74 7.17
CA LYS A 117 -39.42 10.96 8.02
C LYS A 117 -40.08 9.81 7.25
N PRO A 118 -40.47 8.71 7.94
CA PRO A 118 -41.34 7.71 7.34
C PRO A 118 -42.62 8.37 6.80
N ARG A 119 -43.05 7.97 5.61
CA ARG A 119 -44.10 8.57 4.75
C ARG A 119 -43.72 9.82 3.95
N ASP A 120 -42.50 10.35 4.08
CA ASP A 120 -42.06 11.44 3.20
C ASP A 120 -41.84 10.95 1.76
N LEU A 121 -42.17 11.82 0.80
CA LEU A 121 -41.98 11.58 -0.63
C LEU A 121 -40.61 12.11 -1.06
N VAL A 122 -39.76 11.23 -1.60
CA VAL A 122 -38.36 11.54 -1.89
C VAL A 122 -37.99 11.13 -3.31
N LEU A 123 -37.13 11.93 -3.94
CA LEU A 123 -36.47 11.58 -5.19
C LEU A 123 -35.12 10.92 -4.90
N VAL A 124 -34.90 9.69 -5.40
CA VAL A 124 -33.62 8.99 -5.20
C VAL A 124 -32.66 9.35 -6.32
N LYS A 125 -31.45 9.79 -5.97
CA LYS A 125 -30.42 10.11 -6.97
C LYS A 125 -29.95 8.83 -7.67
N ASN A 126 -30.00 8.83 -9.00
CA ASN A 126 -29.59 7.69 -9.80
C ASN A 126 -28.04 7.58 -9.84
N LEU A 127 -27.45 6.78 -8.94
CA LEU A 127 -25.99 6.65 -8.82
C LEU A 127 -25.38 5.76 -9.92
N SER A 128 -26.14 4.79 -10.44
CA SER A 128 -25.64 3.83 -11.43
C SER A 128 -25.22 4.51 -12.74
N ILE A 129 -25.89 5.60 -13.11
CA ILE A 129 -25.60 6.35 -14.34
C ILE A 129 -24.43 7.32 -14.20
N LYS A 130 -23.88 7.51 -12.99
CA LYS A 130 -22.90 8.59 -12.72
C LYS A 130 -21.62 8.43 -13.56
N LYS A 131 -21.22 7.18 -13.85
CA LYS A 131 -20.03 6.78 -14.62
C LYS A 131 -20.33 6.29 -16.06
N CYS A 132 -21.59 6.30 -16.52
CA CYS A 132 -21.92 5.85 -17.86
C CYS A 132 -21.73 6.96 -18.91
N ALA A 133 -21.26 6.60 -20.11
CA ALA A 133 -21.07 7.55 -21.21
C ALA A 133 -22.39 8.13 -21.76
N ASP A 134 -23.49 7.40 -21.64
CA ASP A 134 -24.84 7.78 -22.10
C ASP A 134 -25.69 8.50 -21.03
N LYS A 135 -25.05 8.95 -19.94
CA LYS A 135 -25.70 9.61 -18.79
C LYS A 135 -26.59 10.79 -19.14
N LYS A 136 -26.33 11.50 -20.25
CA LYS A 136 -27.09 12.69 -20.66
C LYS A 136 -28.55 12.39 -20.97
N ILE A 137 -28.86 11.17 -21.41
CA ILE A 137 -30.20 10.74 -21.84
C ILE A 137 -30.96 10.05 -20.69
N LYS A 138 -30.28 9.65 -19.61
CA LYS A 138 -30.87 8.91 -18.50
C LYS A 138 -31.41 9.86 -17.40
N PRO A 139 -32.51 9.49 -16.72
CA PRO A 139 -33.07 10.30 -15.65
C PRO A 139 -32.09 10.41 -14.47
N ARG A 140 -31.83 11.66 -14.03
CA ARG A 140 -30.90 11.95 -12.93
C ARG A 140 -31.44 11.52 -11.55
N TYR A 141 -32.76 11.51 -11.40
CA TYR A 141 -33.48 11.10 -10.20
C TYR A 141 -34.52 10.04 -10.57
N LEU A 142 -34.69 9.05 -9.70
CA LEU A 142 -35.63 7.96 -9.86
C LEU A 142 -36.85 8.20 -8.98
N GLY A 143 -37.99 8.42 -9.64
CA GLY A 143 -39.35 8.42 -9.09
C GLY A 143 -39.58 9.34 -7.90
N PRO A 144 -40.83 9.56 -7.53
CA PRO A 144 -41.19 9.83 -6.14
C PRO A 144 -41.32 8.48 -5.41
N MET A 145 -40.50 8.26 -4.39
CA MET A 145 -40.54 7.08 -3.52
C MET A 145 -41.00 7.48 -2.12
N ILE A 146 -41.71 6.60 -1.43
CA ILE A 146 -42.15 6.83 -0.05
C ILE A 146 -41.16 6.16 0.89
N VAL A 147 -40.68 6.87 1.90
CA VAL A 147 -39.81 6.29 2.93
C VAL A 147 -40.63 5.41 3.87
N ILE A 148 -40.30 4.12 3.94
CA ILE A 148 -41.03 3.15 4.78
C ILE A 148 -40.47 3.16 6.21
N GLN A 149 -39.16 3.25 6.36
CA GLN A 149 -38.48 3.21 7.66
C GLN A 149 -37.08 3.86 7.57
N GLN A 150 -36.68 4.59 8.61
CA GLN A 150 -35.30 5.02 8.82
C GLN A 150 -34.54 3.95 9.62
N HIS A 151 -33.29 3.67 9.27
CA HIS A 151 -32.44 2.67 9.93
C HIS A 151 -31.21 3.34 10.56
#